data_AF-A0A535QSJ6-F1
#
_entry.id   AF-A0A535QSJ6-F1
#
_cell.length_a   1.000
_cell.length_b   1.000
_cell.length_c   1.000
_cell.angle_alpha   90.00
_cell.angle_beta   90.00
_cell.angle_gamma   90.00
#
_symmetry.space_group_name_H-M   'P 1'
#
loop_
_entity.id
_entity.type
_entity.pdbx_description
1 polymer ?
#
loop_
_entity_poly.entity_id
_entity_poly.type
_entity_poly.pdbx_seq_one_letter_code
_entity_poly.pdbx_strand_id
1 'polypeptide(L)'
;MPRGLVAPTPLVSSSDTQLYFLNGDSEVRFLKPDGATGVATRLPGSGQVHAAFAVSPDDRRIAVSLLDYSSQPIHLRIYVEDLAGGGNHVEIFSATNGTAEWPVGWRDGDLVVAVGPIAVQNAWPNPYDAGNSGGPGPNDAYHVVDPATGNRLAAVGSDCDFGALTVAGSGCRSATGAADLRWDGQRHEFARPDNVEPGPVSPDGSRMAGAGQQPPFPIVLLSASTTGAPGVDGNPLGWIDDSHLVFGTLSGTSYVGDAILDTVSNKKVTVDTRHQYLSFFGTLPGGLSAGDHFACRLPLGGLIDTTHGKPARDGGFITFPGAAFKVDPAADLREGGPGGFVTVTSPQLNGGDAEAYDVPQHRWLPTRLSLVAPDGSSYAYSESSGLHVVDVRSAADRLLPGTNSTQRSFYPVAYTASGIYVLEGPEQTSPTPVALTLWVVDPNSGHQKQVSSTATTASAIVAGGAAWMTTLNPSQRSAASRGSPDRGSQHVVLPSGRICGTRRLRQRRTSGCRSR
;
A
#
# COMPACT_ATOMS: atom_id res chain seq x y z
N MET A 1 -20.31 -9.27 19.35
CA MET A 1 -19.27 -8.26 19.64
C MET A 1 -18.57 -7.96 18.31
N PRO A 2 -18.36 -6.72 17.86
CA PRO A 2 -17.49 -6.48 16.70
C PRO A 2 -16.08 -6.14 17.20
N ARG A 3 -15.14 -7.08 16.99
CA ARG A 3 -13.70 -6.88 17.22
C ARG A 3 -13.10 -6.42 15.90
N GLY A 4 -13.01 -5.10 15.72
CA GLY A 4 -12.19 -4.52 14.67
C GLY A 4 -10.73 -4.61 15.10
N LEU A 5 -9.96 -5.42 14.39
CA LEU A 5 -8.56 -5.66 14.64
C LEU A 5 -7.94 -6.01 13.29
N VAL A 6 -7.11 -5.11 12.76
CA VAL A 6 -6.41 -5.29 11.49
C VAL A 6 -4.93 -5.31 11.84
N ALA A 7 -4.35 -6.50 11.91
CA ALA A 7 -2.93 -6.61 11.62
C ALA A 7 -2.77 -6.36 10.11
N PRO A 8 -1.78 -5.56 9.65
CA PRO A 8 -1.51 -5.40 8.23
C PRO A 8 -0.92 -6.69 7.66
N THR A 9 -1.77 -7.70 7.47
CA THR A 9 -1.38 -8.92 6.76
C THR A 9 -1.16 -8.60 5.28
N PRO A 10 -0.23 -9.29 4.59
CA PRO A 10 -0.06 -9.12 3.16
C PRO A 10 -1.37 -9.44 2.43
N LEU A 11 -1.92 -8.40 1.80
CA LEU A 11 -3.02 -8.51 0.84
C LEU A 11 -2.50 -8.82 -0.56
N VAL A 12 -1.17 -8.81 -0.74
CA VAL A 12 -0.50 -9.02 -2.00
C VAL A 12 0.64 -10.01 -1.83
N SER A 13 0.85 -10.82 -2.85
CA SER A 13 2.01 -11.69 -3.01
C SER A 13 2.47 -11.57 -4.45
N SER A 14 3.70 -11.94 -4.72
CA SER A 14 4.26 -11.97 -6.06
C SER A 14 4.80 -13.35 -6.36
N SER A 15 4.99 -13.63 -7.64
CA SER A 15 5.75 -14.75 -8.19
C SER A 15 6.72 -14.24 -9.25
N ASP A 16 7.47 -15.14 -9.89
CA ASP A 16 8.35 -14.81 -11.01
C ASP A 16 7.56 -14.35 -12.26
N THR A 17 6.27 -14.67 -12.36
CA THR A 17 5.48 -14.39 -13.58
C THR A 17 4.34 -13.41 -13.39
N GLN A 18 3.86 -13.22 -12.16
CA GLN A 18 2.66 -12.41 -11.90
C GLN A 18 2.53 -11.95 -10.44
N LEU A 19 1.72 -10.90 -10.26
CA LEU A 19 1.27 -10.45 -8.95
C LEU A 19 -0.01 -11.18 -8.56
N TYR A 20 -0.19 -11.39 -7.27
CA TYR A 20 -1.39 -11.92 -6.66
C TYR A 20 -1.92 -10.94 -5.62
N PHE A 21 -3.24 -10.86 -5.50
CA PHE A 21 -3.87 -10.01 -4.50
C PHE A 21 -5.14 -10.65 -3.97
N LEU A 22 -5.39 -10.44 -2.68
CA LEU A 22 -6.60 -10.89 -2.00
C LEU A 22 -7.72 -9.88 -2.25
N ASN A 23 -8.79 -10.35 -2.88
CA ASN A 23 -10.03 -9.64 -3.04
C ASN A 23 -11.01 -10.06 -1.93
N GLY A 24 -11.22 -9.18 -0.95
CA GLY A 24 -11.93 -9.51 0.29
C GLY A 24 -11.05 -10.38 1.20
N ASP A 25 -11.64 -11.42 1.81
CA ASP A 25 -10.93 -12.39 2.65
C ASP A 25 -10.84 -13.79 2.01
N SER A 26 -11.32 -13.97 0.76
CA SER A 26 -11.58 -15.31 0.22
C SER A 26 -11.22 -15.54 -1.24
N GLU A 27 -10.96 -14.51 -2.04
CA GLU A 27 -10.63 -14.69 -3.46
C GLU A 27 -9.21 -14.21 -3.74
N VAL A 28 -8.30 -15.11 -4.10
CA VAL A 28 -6.95 -14.75 -4.55
C VAL A 28 -7.00 -14.57 -6.06
N ARG A 29 -6.69 -13.36 -6.51
CA ARG A 29 -6.65 -12.97 -7.92
C ARG A 29 -5.22 -12.78 -8.37
N PHE A 30 -4.98 -12.84 -9.67
CA PHE A 30 -3.68 -12.54 -10.26
C PHE A 30 -3.74 -11.37 -11.25
N LEU A 31 -2.59 -10.72 -11.44
CA LEU A 31 -2.32 -9.71 -12.46
C LEU A 31 -0.97 -10.02 -13.10
N LYS A 32 -0.99 -10.31 -14.40
CA LYS A 32 0.21 -10.55 -15.22
C LYS A 32 0.81 -9.24 -15.74
N PRO A 33 2.10 -9.25 -16.14
CA PRO A 33 2.76 -8.08 -16.74
C PRO A 33 2.08 -7.56 -18.02
N ASP A 34 1.39 -8.44 -18.76
CA ASP A 34 0.61 -8.07 -19.95
C ASP A 34 -0.78 -7.47 -19.62
N GLY A 35 -1.10 -7.32 -18.33
CA GLY A 35 -2.39 -6.82 -17.84
C GLY A 35 -3.46 -7.89 -17.71
N ALA A 36 -3.19 -9.15 -18.10
CA ALA A 36 -4.16 -10.22 -17.94
C ALA A 36 -4.43 -10.49 -16.45
N THR A 37 -5.71 -10.69 -16.11
CA THR A 37 -6.15 -10.94 -14.74
C THR A 37 -7.12 -12.12 -14.68
N GLY A 38 -7.21 -12.75 -13.51
CA GLY A 38 -8.13 -13.84 -13.25
C GLY A 38 -8.18 -14.21 -11.78
N VAL A 39 -8.93 -15.27 -11.47
CA VAL A 39 -8.97 -15.88 -10.14
C VAL A 39 -7.95 -17.02 -10.13
N ALA A 40 -7.03 -17.00 -9.17
CA ALA A 40 -6.04 -18.06 -8.98
C ALA A 40 -6.61 -19.19 -8.10
N THR A 41 -7.16 -18.82 -6.94
CA THR A 41 -7.78 -19.77 -6.00
C THR A 41 -8.76 -19.07 -5.06
N ARG A 42 -9.41 -19.84 -4.19
CA ARG A 42 -10.30 -19.35 -3.13
C ARG A 42 -9.85 -19.86 -1.77
N LEU A 43 -9.78 -18.94 -0.82
CA LEU A 43 -9.43 -19.20 0.57
C LEU A 43 -10.70 -19.31 1.43
N PRO A 44 -10.68 -20.10 2.51
CA PRO A 44 -11.81 -20.24 3.42
C PRO A 44 -11.95 -19.05 4.40
N GLY A 45 -11.56 -17.84 3.99
CA GLY A 45 -11.76 -16.64 4.80
C GLY A 45 -13.21 -16.16 4.77
N SER A 46 -13.56 -15.35 5.77
CA SER A 46 -14.91 -14.86 5.99
C SER A 46 -14.90 -13.61 6.87
N GLY A 47 -16.06 -12.99 7.12
CA GLY A 47 -16.13 -11.85 8.03
C GLY A 47 -15.74 -12.13 9.49
N GLN A 48 -15.40 -13.38 9.86
CA GLN A 48 -14.81 -13.74 11.16
C GLN A 48 -13.46 -14.47 11.03
N VAL A 49 -13.01 -14.77 9.81
CA VAL A 49 -11.78 -15.51 9.53
C VAL A 49 -10.95 -14.68 8.56
N HIS A 50 -9.89 -14.07 9.07
CA HIS A 50 -9.00 -13.26 8.26
C HIS A 50 -7.95 -14.13 7.59
N ALA A 51 -7.75 -13.95 6.29
CA ALA A 51 -6.76 -14.70 5.52
C ALA A 51 -5.56 -13.83 5.16
N ALA A 52 -4.37 -14.40 5.27
CA ALA A 52 -3.13 -13.87 4.72
C ALA A 52 -2.48 -14.95 3.87
N PHE A 53 -1.74 -14.58 2.82
CA PHE A 53 -1.19 -15.57 1.90
C PHE A 53 0.14 -15.15 1.28
N ALA A 54 0.91 -16.15 0.85
CA ALA A 54 2.07 -15.98 -0.03
C ALA A 54 2.08 -17.10 -1.07
N VAL A 55 2.27 -16.74 -2.34
CA VAL A 55 2.39 -17.68 -3.48
C VAL A 55 3.86 -17.95 -3.74
N SER A 56 4.20 -19.21 -4.05
CA SER A 56 5.58 -19.58 -4.37
C SER A 56 6.05 -18.96 -5.70
N PRO A 57 7.37 -18.74 -5.88
CA PRO A 57 7.90 -18.05 -7.06
C PRO A 57 7.54 -18.73 -8.38
N ASP A 58 7.37 -20.06 -8.36
CA ASP A 58 7.04 -20.91 -9.52
C ASP A 58 5.53 -21.05 -9.80
N ASP A 59 4.67 -20.29 -9.12
CA ASP A 59 3.20 -20.31 -9.27
C ASP A 59 2.53 -21.65 -8.91
N ARG A 60 3.21 -22.53 -8.17
CA ARG A 60 2.67 -23.87 -7.87
C ARG A 60 2.01 -24.01 -6.51
N ARG A 61 2.48 -23.29 -5.50
CA ARG A 61 2.06 -23.46 -4.11
C ARG A 61 1.56 -22.16 -3.53
N ILE A 62 0.65 -22.26 -2.57
CA ILE A 62 0.17 -21.15 -1.75
C ILE A 62 0.31 -21.53 -0.29
N ALA A 63 0.92 -20.64 0.49
CA ALA A 63 0.89 -20.69 1.94
C ALA A 63 -0.18 -19.73 2.44
N VAL A 64 -0.98 -20.16 3.41
CA VAL A 64 -2.13 -19.40 3.89
C VAL A 64 -2.17 -19.43 5.42
N SER A 65 -2.29 -18.25 6.02
CA SER A 65 -2.69 -18.10 7.42
C SER A 65 -4.17 -17.77 7.53
N LEU A 66 -4.84 -18.43 8.46
CA LEU A 66 -6.23 -18.16 8.83
C LEU A 66 -6.27 -17.78 10.31
N LEU A 67 -6.71 -16.56 10.59
CA LEU A 67 -6.97 -16.07 11.95
C LEU A 67 -8.49 -16.11 12.20
N ASP A 68 -8.93 -17.07 12.99
CA ASP A 68 -10.35 -17.26 13.34
C ASP A 68 -10.69 -16.52 14.64
N TYR A 69 -11.49 -15.47 14.49
CA TYR A 69 -11.98 -14.61 15.56
C TYR A 69 -13.31 -15.06 16.17
N SER A 70 -13.88 -16.18 15.71
CA SER A 70 -15.16 -16.71 16.20
C SER A 70 -15.11 -17.17 17.65
N SER A 71 -13.91 -17.39 18.20
CA SER A 71 -13.69 -17.85 19.57
C SER A 71 -12.54 -17.11 20.25
N GLN A 72 -12.40 -17.35 21.57
CA GLN A 72 -11.34 -16.74 22.37
C GLN A 72 -10.71 -17.82 23.27
N PRO A 73 -9.38 -18.00 23.23
CA PRO A 73 -8.40 -17.25 22.42
C PRO A 73 -8.59 -17.46 20.90
N ILE A 74 -8.09 -16.51 20.11
CA ILE A 74 -8.15 -16.56 18.64
C ILE A 74 -7.36 -17.77 18.16
N HIS A 75 -7.92 -18.50 17.18
CA HIS A 75 -7.25 -19.66 16.60
C HIS A 75 -6.53 -19.24 15.32
N LEU A 76 -5.23 -19.50 15.27
CA LEU A 76 -4.42 -19.36 14.07
C LEU A 76 -4.14 -20.74 13.50
N ARG A 77 -4.24 -20.86 12.17
CA ARG A 77 -3.76 -22.02 11.41
C ARG A 77 -2.95 -21.53 10.21
N ILE A 78 -1.88 -22.24 9.89
CA ILE A 78 -1.11 -22.04 8.67
C ILE A 78 -1.03 -23.36 7.92
N TYR A 79 -1.31 -23.32 6.64
CA TYR A 79 -1.15 -24.46 5.75
C TYR A 79 -0.47 -24.06 4.45
N VAL A 80 0.06 -25.06 3.76
CA VAL A 80 0.57 -24.97 2.40
C VAL A 80 -0.20 -25.96 1.54
N GLU A 81 -0.58 -25.55 0.33
CA GLU A 81 -1.24 -26.41 -0.65
C GLU A 81 -0.88 -26.00 -2.07
N ASP A 82 -1.29 -26.80 -3.05
CA ASP A 82 -1.20 -26.44 -4.47
C ASP A 82 -2.09 -25.23 -4.75
N LEU A 83 -1.52 -24.21 -5.38
CA LEU A 83 -2.26 -23.00 -5.75
C LEU A 83 -3.48 -23.33 -6.62
N ALA A 84 -3.30 -24.21 -7.60
CA ALA A 84 -4.36 -24.68 -8.46
C ALA A 84 -5.07 -25.89 -7.85
N GLY A 85 -6.34 -25.72 -7.49
CA GLY A 85 -7.21 -26.83 -7.07
C GLY A 85 -7.05 -27.31 -5.62
N GLY A 86 -6.10 -26.77 -4.84
CA GLY A 86 -5.96 -27.05 -3.40
C GLY A 86 -5.46 -28.48 -3.09
N GLY A 87 -4.72 -29.10 -4.01
CA GLY A 87 -4.06 -30.39 -3.79
C GLY A 87 -2.93 -30.29 -2.76
N ASN A 88 -2.42 -31.44 -2.30
CA ASN A 88 -1.25 -31.51 -1.39
C ASN A 88 -1.35 -30.62 -0.14
N HIS A 89 -2.54 -30.48 0.44
CA HIS A 89 -2.78 -29.67 1.62
C HIS A 89 -2.05 -30.21 2.87
N VAL A 90 -1.19 -29.39 3.46
CA VAL A 90 -0.43 -29.68 4.68
C VAL A 90 -0.61 -28.55 5.68
N GLU A 91 -1.17 -28.85 6.85
CA GLU A 91 -1.16 -27.91 7.98
C GLU A 91 0.25 -27.92 8.61
N ILE A 92 0.90 -26.76 8.62
CA ILE A 92 2.28 -26.60 9.08
C ILE A 92 2.35 -25.91 10.45
N PHE A 93 1.29 -25.22 10.87
CA PHE A 93 1.26 -24.55 12.17
C PHE A 93 -0.18 -24.35 12.67
N SER A 94 -0.37 -24.43 13.99
CA SER A 94 -1.58 -23.94 14.63
C SER A 94 -1.30 -23.41 16.04
N ALA A 95 -2.00 -22.35 16.42
CA ALA A 95 -1.80 -21.68 17.70
C ALA A 95 -3.08 -21.09 18.28
N THR A 96 -3.12 -21.01 19.61
CA THR A 96 -4.19 -20.40 20.40
C THR A 96 -3.65 -19.48 21.50
N ASN A 97 -2.36 -19.16 21.45
CA ASN A 97 -1.62 -18.58 22.58
C ASN A 97 -1.49 -17.05 22.53
N GLY A 98 -2.08 -16.37 21.53
CA GLY A 98 -2.00 -14.91 21.41
C GLY A 98 -0.96 -14.38 20.42
N THR A 99 -0.18 -15.26 19.77
CA THR A 99 0.77 -14.91 18.70
C THR A 99 0.11 -15.08 17.33
N ALA A 100 0.29 -14.08 16.46
CA ALA A 100 -0.10 -14.14 15.05
C ALA A 100 1.14 -14.47 14.21
N GLU A 101 0.99 -15.37 13.25
CA GLU A 101 2.00 -15.68 12.25
C GLU A 101 1.34 -15.68 10.87
N TRP A 102 1.97 -15.04 9.89
CA TRP A 102 1.47 -14.97 8.52
C TRP A 102 2.56 -15.09 7.46
N PRO A 103 2.32 -15.85 6.37
CA PRO A 103 3.22 -15.90 5.22
C PRO A 103 3.47 -14.50 4.67
N VAL A 104 4.72 -14.16 4.38
CA VAL A 104 5.09 -12.92 3.69
C VAL A 104 5.81 -13.17 2.38
N GLY A 105 6.46 -14.33 2.21
CA GLY A 105 7.17 -14.67 0.97
C GLY A 105 7.81 -16.05 1.01
N TRP A 106 8.62 -16.36 0.00
CA TRP A 106 9.25 -17.68 -0.17
C TRP A 106 10.70 -17.54 -0.59
N ARG A 107 11.63 -18.26 0.03
CA ARG A 107 13.06 -18.23 -0.31
C ARG A 107 13.60 -19.62 -0.56
N ASP A 108 14.23 -19.84 -1.71
CA ASP A 108 14.89 -21.12 -2.05
C ASP A 108 13.99 -22.36 -1.83
N GLY A 109 12.67 -22.18 -1.98
CA GLY A 109 11.67 -23.21 -1.74
C GLY A 109 11.10 -23.25 -0.32
N ASP A 110 11.72 -22.56 0.64
CA ASP A 110 11.28 -22.40 2.03
C ASP A 110 10.30 -21.23 2.20
N LEU A 111 9.49 -21.27 3.25
CA LEU A 111 8.49 -20.25 3.56
C LEU A 111 9.06 -19.20 4.52
N VAL A 112 8.86 -17.92 4.21
CA VAL A 112 9.13 -16.81 5.13
C VAL A 112 7.82 -16.38 5.79
N VAL A 113 7.78 -16.44 7.11
CA VAL A 113 6.62 -16.13 7.95
C VAL A 113 6.96 -14.95 8.83
N ALA A 114 6.12 -13.92 8.83
CA ALA A 114 6.20 -12.84 9.81
C ALA A 114 5.46 -13.25 11.08
N VAL A 115 6.00 -12.82 12.21
CA VAL A 115 5.55 -13.18 13.54
C VAL A 115 5.23 -11.89 14.29
N GLY A 116 4.06 -11.78 14.90
CA GLY A 116 3.69 -10.58 15.64
C GLY A 116 2.59 -10.82 16.66
N PRO A 117 2.27 -9.81 17.48
CA PRO A 117 1.13 -9.90 18.39
C PRO A 117 -0.19 -9.86 17.61
N ILE A 118 -1.21 -10.60 18.08
CA ILE A 118 -2.55 -10.61 17.44
C ILE A 118 -3.23 -9.23 17.45
N ALA A 119 -2.76 -8.26 18.25
CA ALA A 119 -3.43 -6.96 18.43
C ALA A 119 -2.53 -5.75 18.31
N VAL A 120 -2.52 -5.12 17.14
CA VAL A 120 -1.88 -3.83 16.96
C VAL A 120 -2.83 -2.87 16.24
N GLN A 121 -3.25 -1.83 16.95
CA GLN A 121 -3.96 -0.67 16.37
C GLN A 121 -2.99 0.42 15.90
N ASN A 122 -1.69 0.26 16.22
CA ASN A 122 -0.61 1.16 15.91
C ASN A 122 0.53 0.34 15.31
N ALA A 123 0.49 0.07 14.00
CA ALA A 123 1.54 -0.69 13.32
C ALA A 123 2.92 -0.08 13.62
N TRP A 124 3.87 -0.92 14.03
CA TRP A 124 5.26 -0.54 14.22
C TRP A 124 5.92 -0.34 12.84
N PRO A 125 6.97 0.51 12.71
CA PRO A 125 7.69 0.71 11.44
C PRO A 125 8.34 -0.54 10.81
N ASN A 126 8.31 -1.71 11.44
CA ASN A 126 8.80 -2.95 10.84
C ASN A 126 7.86 -3.37 9.69
N PRO A 127 8.36 -3.81 8.52
CA PRO A 127 7.54 -4.42 7.49
C PRO A 127 6.54 -5.43 8.07
N TYR A 128 5.29 -5.32 7.61
CA TYR A 128 4.19 -6.18 8.04
C TYR A 128 3.86 -6.14 9.54
N ASP A 129 4.44 -5.23 10.34
CA ASP A 129 4.27 -5.19 11.81
C ASP A 129 4.82 -6.45 12.52
N ALA A 130 5.90 -6.99 11.96
CA ALA A 130 6.60 -8.14 12.51
C ALA A 130 7.41 -7.78 13.78
N GLY A 131 7.48 -8.70 14.73
CA GLY A 131 8.20 -8.57 15.99
C GLY A 131 7.59 -7.56 16.97
N ASN A 132 8.15 -7.50 18.19
CA ASN A 132 7.84 -6.47 19.17
C ASN A 132 9.09 -6.15 19.99
N SER A 133 9.85 -5.12 19.60
CA SER A 133 11.11 -4.75 20.27
C SER A 133 10.91 -4.03 21.62
N GLY A 134 9.66 -3.73 22.03
CA GLY A 134 9.38 -2.94 23.24
C GLY A 134 8.20 -3.39 24.10
N GLY A 135 7.61 -4.55 23.86
CA GLY A 135 6.44 -5.04 24.59
C GLY A 135 6.42 -6.56 24.76
N PRO A 136 5.39 -7.09 25.46
CA PRO A 136 5.22 -8.55 25.57
C PRO A 136 4.93 -9.13 24.18
N GLY A 137 5.86 -9.92 23.65
CA GLY A 137 5.78 -10.54 22.33
C GLY A 137 7.02 -11.39 22.03
N PRO A 138 7.03 -12.13 20.91
CA PRO A 138 8.19 -12.90 20.49
C PRO A 138 9.38 -11.97 20.17
N ASN A 139 10.59 -12.42 20.53
CA ASN A 139 11.84 -11.72 20.22
C ASN A 139 12.25 -11.87 18.75
N ASP A 140 11.52 -12.69 18.00
CA ASP A 140 11.71 -12.95 16.58
C ASP A 140 10.64 -12.16 15.80
N ALA A 141 11.04 -11.47 14.73
CA ALA A 141 10.14 -10.84 13.76
C ALA A 141 9.77 -11.80 12.62
N TYR A 142 10.70 -12.64 12.15
CA TYR A 142 10.42 -13.55 11.04
C TYR A 142 10.94 -14.96 11.30
N HIS A 143 10.30 -15.95 10.70
CA HIS A 143 10.76 -17.33 10.66
C HIS A 143 10.99 -17.76 9.21
N VAL A 144 12.04 -18.54 8.97
CA VAL A 144 12.15 -19.36 7.76
C VAL A 144 11.71 -20.76 8.14
N VAL A 145 10.77 -21.31 7.39
CA VAL A 145 10.01 -22.52 7.73
C VAL A 145 10.03 -23.47 6.55
N ASP A 146 10.27 -24.76 6.82
CA ASP A 146 10.06 -25.82 5.84
C ASP A 146 8.55 -25.95 5.54
N PRO A 147 8.10 -25.66 4.30
CA PRO A 147 6.69 -25.64 3.93
C PRO A 147 6.03 -27.02 3.92
N ALA A 148 6.80 -28.12 3.97
CA ALA A 148 6.28 -29.48 3.98
C ALA A 148 6.08 -30.01 5.40
N THR A 149 6.77 -29.47 6.40
CA THR A 149 6.77 -30.00 7.76
C THR A 149 6.41 -28.98 8.83
N GLY A 150 6.51 -27.69 8.54
CA GLY A 150 6.38 -26.62 9.54
C GLY A 150 7.61 -26.45 10.43
N ASN A 151 8.71 -27.17 10.15
CA ASN A 151 9.93 -27.03 10.93
C ASN A 151 10.53 -25.63 10.72
N ARG A 152 10.80 -24.91 11.81
CA ARG A 152 11.52 -23.64 11.77
C ARG A 152 13.00 -23.89 11.48
N LEU A 153 13.46 -23.42 10.34
CA LEU A 153 14.84 -23.52 9.85
C LEU A 153 15.72 -22.39 10.37
N ALA A 154 15.16 -21.17 10.46
CA ALA A 154 15.82 -20.00 11.00
C ALA A 154 14.82 -19.04 11.66
N ALA A 155 15.32 -18.14 12.50
CA ALA A 155 14.56 -17.05 13.10
C ALA A 155 15.30 -15.73 12.92
N VAL A 156 14.54 -14.68 12.64
CA VAL A 156 15.02 -13.33 12.39
C VAL A 156 14.61 -12.43 13.54
N GLY A 157 15.57 -11.71 14.15
CA GLY A 157 15.34 -10.88 15.33
C GLY A 157 14.38 -9.70 15.11
N SER A 158 13.77 -9.24 16.20
CA SER A 158 12.81 -8.12 16.21
C SER A 158 13.42 -6.73 16.04
N ASP A 159 14.75 -6.63 15.94
CA ASP A 159 15.51 -5.41 15.68
C ASP A 159 15.70 -5.12 14.17
N CYS A 160 15.03 -5.90 13.32
CA CYS A 160 15.04 -5.79 11.87
C CYS A 160 13.85 -4.97 11.35
N ASP A 161 13.84 -3.68 11.68
CA ASP A 161 12.74 -2.73 11.45
C ASP A 161 12.98 -1.74 10.29
N PHE A 162 13.98 -1.96 9.42
CA PHE A 162 14.38 -0.96 8.41
C PHE A 162 14.11 -1.36 6.97
N GLY A 163 13.27 -0.53 6.32
CA GLY A 163 13.00 -0.63 4.89
C GLY A 163 12.25 -1.89 4.51
N ALA A 164 11.89 -2.02 3.23
CA ALA A 164 11.16 -3.18 2.78
C ALA A 164 12.03 -4.46 2.73
N LEU A 165 11.42 -5.62 2.93
CA LEU A 165 12.11 -6.91 2.91
C LEU A 165 12.68 -7.24 1.51
N THR A 166 13.85 -7.87 1.47
CA THR A 166 14.54 -8.24 0.23
C THR A 166 14.96 -9.72 0.21
N VAL A 167 15.41 -10.21 -0.95
CA VAL A 167 15.95 -11.57 -1.09
C VAL A 167 17.20 -11.83 -0.24
N ALA A 168 17.99 -10.80 0.05
CA ALA A 168 19.15 -10.90 0.93
C ALA A 168 18.75 -10.99 2.41
N GLY A 169 17.68 -10.29 2.80
CA GLY A 169 17.26 -10.19 4.20
C GLY A 169 16.48 -8.91 4.48
N SER A 170 16.55 -8.51 5.75
CA SER A 170 15.98 -7.25 6.23
C SER A 170 17.08 -6.38 6.84
N GLY A 171 16.92 -5.06 6.74
CA GLY A 171 17.77 -4.11 7.44
C GLY A 171 17.46 -4.11 8.94
N CYS A 172 18.51 -4.15 9.75
CA CYS A 172 18.42 -4.26 11.21
C CYS A 172 19.31 -3.24 11.91
N ARG A 173 18.84 -2.82 13.08
CA ARG A 173 19.67 -2.16 14.09
C ARG A 173 20.70 -3.16 14.58
N SER A 174 21.95 -2.75 14.80
CA SER A 174 22.96 -3.57 15.48
C SER A 174 23.65 -2.79 16.59
N ALA A 175 24.39 -3.48 17.46
CA ALA A 175 25.18 -2.82 18.51
C ALA A 175 26.26 -1.87 17.94
N THR A 176 26.71 -2.14 16.71
CA THR A 176 27.66 -1.35 15.91
C THR A 176 26.97 -0.37 14.96
N GLY A 177 25.63 -0.43 14.87
CA GLY A 177 24.78 0.59 14.28
C GLY A 177 24.03 0.16 13.01
N ALA A 178 24.55 -0.70 12.14
CA ALA A 178 23.79 -1.21 10.98
C ALA A 178 24.18 -2.64 10.66
N ALA A 179 23.18 -3.50 10.50
CA ALA A 179 23.35 -4.85 10.02
C ALA A 179 22.20 -5.25 9.11
N ASP A 180 22.40 -6.25 8.25
CA ASP A 180 21.30 -7.07 7.76
C ASP A 180 21.22 -8.35 8.59
N LEU A 181 20.00 -8.85 8.76
CA LEU A 181 19.82 -10.24 9.13
C LEU A 181 19.32 -11.00 7.92
N ARG A 182 20.09 -12.01 7.58
CA ARG A 182 19.85 -12.87 6.44
C ARG A 182 18.88 -13.97 6.83
N TRP A 183 18.26 -14.55 5.81
CA TRP A 183 17.26 -15.59 5.99
C TRP A 183 17.83 -16.92 6.51
N ASP A 184 19.15 -17.09 6.53
CA ASP A 184 19.83 -18.20 7.23
C ASP A 184 20.01 -17.94 8.75
N GLY A 185 19.49 -16.82 9.26
CA GLY A 185 19.62 -16.38 10.64
C GLY A 185 20.96 -15.73 10.98
N GLN A 186 21.88 -15.61 10.00
CA GLN A 186 23.15 -14.94 10.19
C GLN A 186 23.00 -13.42 10.10
N ARG A 187 23.79 -12.73 10.91
CA ARG A 187 23.92 -11.28 10.86
C ARG A 187 25.13 -10.90 10.04
N HIS A 188 24.97 -9.91 9.17
CA HIS A 188 26.08 -9.29 8.47
C HIS A 188 26.11 -7.79 8.79
N GLU A 189 27.28 -7.32 9.22
CA GLU A 189 27.46 -5.96 9.73
C GLU A 189 27.93 -5.04 8.60
N PHE A 190 27.38 -3.82 8.58
CA PHE A 190 27.80 -2.77 7.67
C PHE A 190 28.63 -1.72 8.39
N ALA A 191 29.63 -1.18 7.70
CA ALA A 191 30.36 -0.02 8.19
C ALA A 191 29.42 1.20 8.18
N ARG A 192 29.01 1.64 9.37
CA ARG A 192 28.04 2.75 9.55
C ARG A 192 28.68 3.93 10.28
N PRO A 193 28.62 5.15 9.73
CA PRO A 193 28.92 6.37 10.46
C PRO A 193 27.82 6.70 11.48
N ASP A 194 28.17 7.23 12.64
CA ASP A 194 27.22 7.56 13.73
C ASP A 194 26.05 8.45 13.30
N ASN A 195 26.23 9.27 12.27
CA ASN A 195 25.25 10.24 11.78
C ASN A 195 24.37 9.73 10.63
N VAL A 196 24.43 8.46 10.26
CA VAL A 196 23.59 7.86 9.21
C VAL A 196 22.60 6.92 9.86
N GLU A 197 21.31 6.96 9.55
CA GLU A 197 20.33 5.95 9.95
C GLU A 197 20.35 4.78 8.95
N PRO A 198 20.34 3.51 9.40
CA PRO A 198 20.24 2.36 8.50
C PRO A 198 18.89 2.36 7.77
N GLY A 199 18.86 1.65 6.65
CA GLY A 199 17.67 1.52 5.82
C GLY A 199 17.65 0.18 5.08
N PRO A 200 17.03 0.10 3.89
CA PRO A 200 16.87 -1.15 3.16
C PRO A 200 18.18 -1.70 2.61
N VAL A 201 18.27 -3.03 2.57
CA VAL A 201 19.41 -3.80 2.04
C VAL A 201 19.19 -4.07 0.55
N SER A 202 20.24 -4.04 -0.28
CA SER A 202 20.15 -4.38 -1.70
C SER A 202 19.83 -5.87 -1.89
N PRO A 203 19.20 -6.27 -3.02
CA PRO A 203 18.84 -7.67 -3.24
C PRO A 203 20.04 -8.63 -3.23
N ASP A 204 21.20 -8.22 -3.74
CA ASP A 204 22.45 -8.99 -3.63
C ASP A 204 23.07 -9.04 -2.21
N GLY A 205 22.54 -8.27 -1.26
CA GLY A 205 23.03 -8.18 0.12
C GLY A 205 24.37 -7.46 0.27
N SER A 206 24.88 -6.83 -0.79
CA SER A 206 26.20 -6.19 -0.78
C SER A 206 26.17 -4.77 -0.21
N ARG A 207 24.99 -4.13 -0.17
CA ARG A 207 24.82 -2.74 0.25
C ARG A 207 23.59 -2.55 1.13
N MET A 208 23.65 -1.50 1.95
CA MET A 208 22.49 -0.93 2.62
C MET A 208 22.38 0.55 2.28
N ALA A 209 21.19 1.03 1.96
CA ALA A 209 20.94 2.46 1.79
C ALA A 209 20.50 3.06 3.13
N GLY A 210 21.28 3.98 3.68
CA GLY A 210 20.93 4.77 4.85
C GLY A 210 20.67 6.24 4.52
N ALA A 211 20.12 6.98 5.49
CA ALA A 211 19.89 8.43 5.40
C ALA A 211 20.70 9.17 6.46
N GLY A 212 21.39 10.25 6.10
CA GLY A 212 22.00 11.14 7.09
C GLY A 212 20.93 11.70 8.05
N GLN A 213 21.23 11.80 9.35
CA GLN A 213 20.25 12.15 10.39
C GLN A 213 19.87 13.65 10.45
N GLN A 214 20.46 14.49 9.59
CA GLN A 214 20.24 15.93 9.57
C GLN A 214 20.03 16.42 8.14
N PRO A 215 19.23 17.49 7.92
CA PRO A 215 19.10 18.12 6.62
C PRO A 215 20.48 18.45 6.02
N PRO A 216 20.70 18.12 4.74
CA PRO A 216 19.70 17.76 3.74
C PRO A 216 19.28 16.27 3.70
N PHE A 217 19.69 15.45 4.68
CA PHE A 217 19.46 14.00 4.73
C PHE A 217 20.10 13.27 3.53
N PRO A 218 21.43 13.36 3.37
CA PRO A 218 22.10 12.70 2.25
C PRO A 218 21.87 11.19 2.32
N ILE A 219 21.56 10.59 1.18
CA ILE A 219 21.56 9.13 1.08
C ILE A 219 23.01 8.65 1.26
N VAL A 220 23.21 7.50 1.89
CA VAL A 220 24.53 6.88 2.04
C VAL A 220 24.41 5.40 1.74
N LEU A 221 25.22 4.90 0.81
CA LEU A 221 25.38 3.48 0.56
C LEU A 221 26.47 2.94 1.49
N LEU A 222 26.05 2.06 2.39
CA LEU A 222 26.90 1.35 3.33
C LEU A 222 27.30 0.01 2.72
N SER A 223 28.56 -0.38 2.86
CA SER A 223 29.05 -1.74 2.58
C SER A 223 29.82 -2.27 3.79
N ALA A 224 30.34 -3.50 3.70
CA ALA A 224 31.12 -4.12 4.78
C ALA A 224 32.38 -3.33 5.17
N SER A 225 32.96 -2.53 4.26
CA SER A 225 34.23 -1.83 4.53
C SER A 225 34.29 -0.38 4.04
N THR A 226 33.31 0.07 3.28
CA THR A 226 33.30 1.41 2.68
C THR A 226 31.93 2.05 2.80
N THR A 227 31.93 3.38 2.79
CA THR A 227 30.72 4.20 2.71
C THR A 227 30.86 5.19 1.57
N GLY A 228 29.77 5.41 0.85
CA GLY A 228 29.69 6.40 -0.22
C GLY A 228 28.36 7.13 -0.17
N ALA A 229 28.37 8.45 -0.35
CA ALA A 229 27.13 9.21 -0.50
C ALA A 229 26.82 9.39 -1.99
N PRO A 230 25.64 9.00 -2.48
CA PRO A 230 25.15 9.53 -3.73
C PRO A 230 25.06 11.06 -3.61
N GLY A 231 25.17 11.78 -4.72
CA GLY A 231 24.94 13.24 -4.73
C GLY A 231 23.46 13.61 -4.59
N VAL A 232 22.70 12.84 -3.80
CA VAL A 232 21.25 12.87 -3.71
C VAL A 232 20.81 12.80 -2.25
N ASP A 233 19.81 13.62 -1.94
CA ASP A 233 19.22 13.80 -0.62
C ASP A 233 17.84 13.15 -0.55
N GLY A 234 17.54 12.48 0.57
CA GLY A 234 16.25 11.85 0.81
C GLY A 234 16.30 10.67 1.79
N ASN A 235 15.16 10.01 1.93
CA ASN A 235 15.01 8.84 2.80
C ASN A 235 14.86 7.54 1.99
N PRO A 236 15.81 6.60 2.05
CA PRO A 236 15.70 5.30 1.39
C PRO A 236 14.45 4.53 1.79
N LEU A 237 13.69 4.03 0.81
CA LEU A 237 12.47 3.25 1.04
C LEU A 237 12.66 1.76 0.72
N GLY A 238 13.36 1.45 -0.38
CA GLY A 238 13.67 0.07 -0.77
C GLY A 238 14.34 -0.05 -2.13
N TRP A 239 14.75 -1.26 -2.50
CA TRP A 239 15.47 -1.52 -3.75
C TRP A 239 14.59 -2.28 -4.74
N ILE A 240 14.65 -1.87 -6.01
CA ILE A 240 14.00 -2.59 -7.13
C ILE A 240 14.91 -3.73 -7.59
N ASP A 241 16.19 -3.44 -7.74
CA ASP A 241 17.28 -4.36 -8.09
C ASP A 241 18.57 -3.90 -7.39
N ASP A 242 19.71 -4.51 -7.72
CA ASP A 242 21.02 -4.24 -7.09
C ASP A 242 21.55 -2.81 -7.33
N SER A 243 20.94 -2.06 -8.24
CA SER A 243 21.38 -0.74 -8.66
C SER A 243 20.33 0.36 -8.52
N HIS A 244 19.04 0.03 -8.46
CA HIS A 244 17.95 1.01 -8.43
C HIS A 244 17.30 1.11 -7.04
N LEU A 245 17.53 2.25 -6.38
CA LEU A 245 16.99 2.57 -5.06
C LEU A 245 15.76 3.48 -5.18
N VAL A 246 14.65 3.08 -4.57
CA VAL A 246 13.48 3.94 -4.33
C VAL A 246 13.72 4.74 -3.05
N PHE A 247 13.49 6.05 -3.11
CA PHE A 247 13.66 6.93 -1.96
C PHE A 247 12.65 8.07 -1.96
N GLY A 248 12.31 8.52 -0.75
CA GLY A 248 11.52 9.72 -0.52
C GLY A 248 12.38 10.97 -0.68
N THR A 249 11.99 11.84 -1.60
CA THR A 249 12.56 13.17 -1.80
C THR A 249 12.06 14.14 -0.74
N LEU A 250 12.97 14.98 -0.24
CA LEU A 250 12.70 15.97 0.81
C LEU A 250 13.01 17.40 0.33
N SER A 251 12.23 18.36 0.80
CA SER A 251 12.55 19.79 0.73
C SER A 251 12.76 20.30 2.15
N GLY A 252 14.02 20.42 2.58
CA GLY A 252 14.36 20.63 3.98
C GLY A 252 14.03 19.37 4.79
N THR A 253 13.05 19.45 5.68
CA THR A 253 12.52 18.30 6.46
C THR A 253 11.19 17.78 5.94
N SER A 254 10.60 18.42 4.92
CA SER A 254 9.28 18.07 4.41
C SER A 254 9.39 17.07 3.29
N TYR A 255 8.64 15.97 3.37
CA TYR A 255 8.50 15.02 2.28
C TYR A 255 7.73 15.66 1.11
N VAL A 256 8.30 15.59 -0.10
CA VAL A 256 7.74 16.23 -1.30
C VAL A 256 7.49 15.25 -2.45
N GLY A 257 7.96 14.01 -2.32
CA GLY A 257 7.52 12.88 -3.13
C GLY A 257 8.54 11.77 -3.22
N ASP A 258 8.43 10.88 -4.20
CA ASP A 258 9.35 9.76 -4.37
C ASP A 258 10.22 9.89 -5.61
N ALA A 259 11.31 9.14 -5.64
CA ALA A 259 12.18 9.02 -6.80
C ALA A 259 12.89 7.67 -6.83
N ILE A 260 13.36 7.29 -8.01
CA ILE A 260 14.24 6.16 -8.24
C ILE A 260 15.63 6.70 -8.56
N LEU A 261 16.63 6.21 -7.84
CA LEU A 261 18.04 6.51 -8.02
C LEU A 261 18.74 5.30 -8.64
N ASP A 262 19.32 5.46 -9.83
CA ASP A 262 20.36 4.56 -10.34
C ASP A 262 21.66 4.88 -9.58
N THR A 263 22.06 3.97 -8.70
CA THR A 263 23.24 4.12 -7.84
C THR A 263 24.57 3.94 -8.56
N VAL A 264 24.57 3.42 -9.79
CA VAL A 264 25.77 3.29 -10.63
C VAL A 264 26.03 4.57 -11.39
N SER A 265 25.00 5.12 -12.05
CA SER A 265 25.13 6.36 -12.83
C SER A 265 24.86 7.64 -12.03
N ASN A 266 24.35 7.52 -10.80
CA ASN A 266 23.89 8.60 -9.94
C ASN A 266 22.80 9.47 -10.60
N LYS A 267 22.01 8.88 -11.51
CA LYS A 267 20.85 9.53 -12.14
C LYS A 267 19.60 9.26 -11.31
N LYS A 268 18.77 10.28 -11.16
CA LYS A 268 17.48 10.18 -10.46
C LYS A 268 16.32 10.42 -11.42
N VAL A 269 15.24 9.70 -11.20
CA VAL A 269 13.95 9.88 -11.86
C VAL A 269 12.90 10.10 -10.77
N THR A 270 12.29 11.28 -10.74
CA THR A 270 11.17 11.56 -9.83
C THR A 270 9.98 10.68 -10.18
N VAL A 271 9.25 10.22 -9.17
CA VAL A 271 7.97 9.52 -9.29
C VAL A 271 6.94 10.43 -8.62
N ASP A 272 5.97 10.98 -9.37
CA ASP A 272 5.05 11.98 -8.81
C ASP A 272 4.13 11.39 -7.74
N THR A 273 3.97 12.17 -6.68
CA THR A 273 3.14 11.84 -5.54
C THR A 273 2.50 13.11 -4.96
N ARG A 274 1.39 13.55 -5.55
CA ARG A 274 0.44 14.43 -4.82
C ARG A 274 -0.16 13.78 -3.57
N HIS A 275 0.19 12.53 -3.26
CA HIS A 275 -0.13 11.87 -2.00
C HIS A 275 1.15 11.53 -1.23
N GLN A 276 1.20 11.95 0.03
CA GLN A 276 2.36 11.87 0.92
C GLN A 276 2.79 10.44 1.33
N TYR A 277 2.30 9.39 0.65
CA TYR A 277 2.51 8.01 1.06
C TYR A 277 2.41 7.05 -0.15
N LEU A 278 3.46 6.89 -0.97
CA LEU A 278 3.60 5.61 -1.68
C LEU A 278 3.98 4.54 -0.66
N SER A 279 3.36 3.38 -0.77
CA SER A 279 3.77 2.18 -0.05
C SER A 279 4.63 1.35 -0.99
N PHE A 280 5.94 1.33 -0.76
CA PHE A 280 6.87 0.43 -1.43
C PHE A 280 6.85 -0.92 -0.70
N PHE A 281 6.28 -1.94 -1.33
CA PHE A 281 6.34 -3.31 -0.83
C PHE A 281 7.58 -3.97 -1.45
N GLY A 282 8.48 -4.47 -0.61
CA GLY A 282 9.83 -4.89 -1.01
C GLY A 282 9.85 -6.11 -1.91
N THR A 283 11.04 -6.45 -2.40
CA THR A 283 11.32 -7.64 -3.20
C THR A 283 11.64 -8.82 -2.29
N LEU A 284 10.68 -9.24 -1.46
CA LEU A 284 10.77 -10.58 -0.85
C LEU A 284 11.00 -11.61 -1.95
N PRO A 285 11.70 -12.71 -1.72
CA PRO A 285 11.80 -13.75 -2.73
C PRO A 285 10.38 -14.33 -2.97
N GLY A 286 10.03 -14.48 -4.27
CA GLY A 286 8.65 -14.52 -4.76
C GLY A 286 8.19 -13.18 -5.36
N GLY A 287 8.60 -12.05 -4.79
CA GLY A 287 8.82 -10.80 -5.51
C GLY A 287 9.55 -11.01 -6.80
N LEU A 288 9.00 -10.43 -7.86
CA LEU A 288 9.72 -10.13 -9.09
C LEU A 288 11.06 -9.48 -8.70
N SER A 289 12.11 -10.30 -8.59
CA SER A 289 13.45 -9.79 -8.73
C SER A 289 13.47 -9.24 -10.15
N ALA A 290 13.62 -7.93 -10.29
CA ALA A 290 13.79 -7.29 -11.60
C ALA A 290 15.16 -7.66 -12.23
N GLY A 291 15.67 -8.86 -11.96
CA GLY A 291 16.70 -9.49 -12.77
C GLY A 291 16.18 -9.77 -14.19
N ASP A 292 17.10 -10.22 -15.05
CA ASP A 292 17.01 -10.33 -16.53
C ASP A 292 15.77 -11.03 -17.12
N HIS A 293 14.84 -11.51 -16.29
CA HIS A 293 13.59 -12.17 -16.67
C HIS A 293 12.34 -11.28 -16.58
N PHE A 294 12.39 -10.11 -15.92
CA PHE A 294 11.24 -9.22 -15.82
C PHE A 294 11.22 -8.17 -16.95
N ALA A 295 10.58 -8.53 -18.06
CA ALA A 295 10.35 -7.60 -19.17
C ALA A 295 8.98 -6.92 -19.06
N CYS A 296 8.88 -5.83 -18.31
CA CYS A 296 7.63 -5.08 -18.16
C CYS A 296 7.81 -3.59 -18.44
N ARG A 297 6.69 -2.92 -18.74
CA ARG A 297 6.63 -1.49 -19.01
C ARG A 297 5.72 -0.85 -17.97
N LEU A 298 6.30 -0.23 -16.94
CA LEU A 298 5.57 0.41 -15.85
C LEU A 298 5.22 1.85 -16.22
N PRO A 299 3.94 2.23 -16.32
CA PRO A 299 3.55 3.62 -16.51
C PRO A 299 3.83 4.44 -15.25
N LEU A 300 4.48 5.59 -15.42
CA LEU A 300 4.65 6.61 -14.39
C LEU A 300 4.06 7.92 -14.90
N GLY A 301 3.08 8.46 -14.18
CA GLY A 301 2.43 9.74 -14.49
C GLY A 301 2.77 10.83 -13.47
N GLY A 302 2.41 12.08 -13.77
CA GLY A 302 2.43 13.21 -12.83
C GLY A 302 3.76 13.96 -12.74
N LEU A 303 4.74 13.62 -13.57
CA LEU A 303 6.07 14.21 -13.53
C LEU A 303 5.98 15.72 -13.74
N ILE A 304 6.42 16.48 -12.73
CA ILE A 304 6.47 17.93 -12.82
C ILE A 304 7.80 18.29 -13.47
N ASP A 305 7.77 18.62 -14.76
CA ASP A 305 8.92 19.24 -15.39
C ASP A 305 8.98 20.73 -15.00
N THR A 306 9.99 21.07 -14.20
CA THR A 306 10.26 22.47 -13.78
C THR A 306 11.12 23.23 -14.77
N THR A 307 11.66 22.59 -15.82
CA THR A 307 12.57 23.24 -16.78
C THR A 307 11.87 24.13 -17.81
N HIS A 308 10.54 24.03 -17.97
CA HIS A 308 9.78 24.78 -18.98
C HIS A 308 9.00 26.00 -18.46
N GLY A 309 9.22 26.45 -17.21
CA GLY A 309 8.63 27.71 -16.70
C GLY A 309 7.11 27.70 -16.47
N LYS A 310 6.45 26.55 -16.68
CA LYS A 310 5.09 26.21 -16.24
C LYS A 310 5.09 24.75 -15.79
N PRO A 311 4.28 24.34 -14.79
CA PRO A 311 4.15 22.94 -14.42
C PRO A 311 3.47 22.16 -15.56
N ALA A 312 4.25 21.66 -16.51
CA ALA A 312 3.80 20.63 -17.41
C ALA A 312 3.78 19.31 -16.64
N ARG A 313 2.69 18.59 -16.79
CA ARG A 313 2.43 17.29 -16.17
C ARG A 313 2.74 16.24 -17.23
N ASP A 314 3.89 15.60 -17.06
CA ASP A 314 4.39 14.58 -17.98
C ASP A 314 4.18 13.17 -17.41
N GLY A 315 4.09 12.21 -18.32
CA GLY A 315 4.14 10.80 -17.98
C GLY A 315 5.02 10.03 -18.95
N GLY A 316 5.27 8.79 -18.62
CA GLY A 316 6.11 7.93 -19.42
C GLY A 316 6.15 6.54 -18.86
N PHE A 317 7.17 5.79 -19.26
CA PHE A 317 7.29 4.41 -18.87
C PHE A 317 8.70 4.06 -18.46
N ILE A 318 8.81 3.28 -17.40
CA ILE A 318 10.02 2.54 -17.08
C ILE A 318 9.94 1.20 -17.80
N THR A 319 10.96 0.88 -18.61
CA THR A 319 11.08 -0.42 -19.24
C THR A 319 12.08 -1.27 -18.47
N PHE A 320 11.65 -2.46 -18.07
CA PHE A 320 12.50 -3.50 -17.49
C PHE A 320 12.77 -4.59 -18.54
N PRO A 321 13.91 -5.31 -18.46
CA PRO A 321 15.05 -5.01 -17.60
C PRO A 321 15.78 -3.72 -18.04
N GLY A 322 16.44 -3.04 -17.10
CA GLY A 322 17.24 -1.84 -17.36
C GLY A 322 16.67 -0.53 -16.81
N ALA A 323 15.46 -0.56 -16.23
CA ALA A 323 14.79 0.54 -15.51
C ALA A 323 14.87 1.93 -16.18
N ALA A 324 14.98 1.97 -17.52
CA ALA A 324 15.14 3.21 -18.25
C ALA A 324 13.77 3.91 -18.36
N PHE A 325 13.64 5.04 -17.67
CA PHE A 325 12.48 5.91 -17.85
C PHE A 325 12.53 6.60 -19.21
N LYS A 326 11.42 6.51 -19.94
CA LYS A 326 11.20 7.20 -21.22
C LYS A 326 9.87 7.97 -21.14
N VAL A 327 9.95 9.29 -21.28
CA VAL A 327 8.78 10.16 -21.43
C VAL A 327 7.93 9.67 -22.61
N ASP A 328 6.63 9.60 -22.41
CA ASP A 328 5.64 9.37 -23.46
C ASP A 328 4.96 10.71 -23.80
N PRO A 329 5.17 11.27 -25.00
CA PRO A 329 4.50 12.50 -25.42
C PRO A 329 2.97 12.44 -25.36
N ALA A 330 2.38 11.24 -25.40
CA ALA A 330 0.94 11.07 -25.26
C ALA A 330 0.41 11.30 -23.83
N ALA A 331 1.31 11.35 -22.85
CA ALA A 331 0.99 11.55 -21.44
C ALA A 331 0.85 13.03 -21.04
N ASP A 332 1.24 13.97 -21.92
CA ASP A 332 1.17 15.41 -21.65
C ASP A 332 -0.27 15.83 -21.29
N LEU A 333 -0.42 16.44 -20.11
CA LEU A 333 -1.63 17.11 -19.67
C LEU A 333 -1.44 18.63 -19.72
N ARG A 334 -2.36 19.30 -20.42
CA ARG A 334 -2.41 20.76 -20.48
C ARG A 334 -3.41 21.28 -19.45
N GLU A 335 -3.05 22.38 -18.79
CA GLU A 335 -4.02 23.12 -17.99
C GLU A 335 -5.14 23.68 -18.88
N GLY A 336 -6.39 23.46 -18.46
CA GLY A 336 -7.59 23.90 -19.16
C GLY A 336 -8.68 22.84 -19.22
N GLY A 337 -9.86 23.25 -19.70
CA GLY A 337 -11.04 22.37 -19.77
C GLY A 337 -11.73 22.15 -18.42
N PRO A 338 -12.89 21.47 -18.42
CA PRO A 338 -13.52 20.94 -17.21
C PRO A 338 -12.55 20.12 -16.35
N GLY A 339 -12.61 20.25 -15.03
CA GLY A 339 -11.68 19.61 -14.10
C GLY A 339 -10.29 20.26 -14.00
N GLY A 340 -9.90 21.08 -14.98
CA GLY A 340 -8.65 21.87 -14.97
C GLY A 340 -7.50 21.25 -15.76
N PHE A 341 -7.59 19.99 -16.19
CA PHE A 341 -6.61 19.36 -17.07
C PHE A 341 -7.25 18.69 -18.29
N VAL A 342 -6.55 18.77 -19.43
CA VAL A 342 -6.96 18.15 -20.68
C VAL A 342 -5.79 17.38 -21.32
N THR A 343 -6.06 16.16 -21.80
CA THR A 343 -5.05 15.36 -22.51
C THR A 343 -4.73 15.94 -23.89
N VAL A 344 -3.49 15.81 -24.35
CA VAL A 344 -3.12 16.19 -25.72
C VAL A 344 -3.64 15.24 -26.81
N THR A 345 -3.90 13.99 -26.43
CA THR A 345 -4.31 12.93 -27.37
C THR A 345 -5.81 13.01 -27.69
N SER A 346 -6.17 12.88 -28.96
CA SER A 346 -7.57 12.92 -29.44
C SER A 346 -8.28 11.56 -29.26
N PRO A 347 -9.57 11.52 -28.87
CA PRO A 347 -10.41 12.67 -28.49
C PRO A 347 -10.03 13.20 -27.11
N GLN A 348 -9.87 14.52 -26.95
CA GLN A 348 -9.33 15.09 -25.71
C GLN A 348 -10.20 14.74 -24.48
N LEU A 349 -9.56 14.26 -23.41
CA LEU A 349 -10.17 13.88 -22.16
C LEU A 349 -9.95 14.98 -21.10
N ASN A 350 -10.99 15.28 -20.33
CA ASN A 350 -10.98 16.28 -19.25
C ASN A 350 -10.86 15.62 -17.87
N GLY A 351 -10.15 16.22 -16.93
CA GLY A 351 -10.10 15.70 -15.57
C GLY A 351 -9.38 16.62 -14.60
N GLY A 352 -9.29 16.19 -13.34
CA GLY A 352 -8.87 17.05 -12.23
C GLY A 352 -7.69 16.56 -11.42
N ASP A 353 -7.06 15.44 -11.79
CA ASP A 353 -6.01 14.82 -10.96
C ASP A 353 -4.80 14.36 -11.79
N ALA A 354 -3.86 13.63 -11.15
CA ALA A 354 -2.66 13.04 -11.75
C ALA A 354 -2.96 12.10 -12.92
N GLU A 355 -1.93 11.79 -13.72
CA GLU A 355 -1.99 10.97 -14.91
C GLU A 355 -2.00 9.48 -14.55
N ALA A 356 -3.08 8.77 -14.93
CA ALA A 356 -3.09 7.31 -14.93
C ALA A 356 -2.98 6.78 -16.35
N TYR A 357 -2.24 5.69 -16.54
CA TYR A 357 -2.27 4.95 -17.79
C TYR A 357 -3.26 3.80 -17.68
N ASP A 358 -4.30 3.83 -18.51
CA ASP A 358 -5.22 2.73 -18.68
C ASP A 358 -4.65 1.73 -19.69
N VAL A 359 -4.31 0.54 -19.20
CA VAL A 359 -3.72 -0.54 -20.00
C VAL A 359 -4.71 -1.04 -21.07
N PRO A 360 -5.98 -1.36 -20.73
CA PRO A 360 -6.95 -1.84 -21.73
C PRO A 360 -7.21 -0.88 -22.90
N GLN A 361 -7.24 0.43 -22.65
CA GLN A 361 -7.44 1.46 -23.68
C GLN A 361 -6.12 1.99 -24.25
N HIS A 362 -4.97 1.52 -23.75
CA HIS A 362 -3.63 2.01 -24.10
C HIS A 362 -3.49 3.53 -24.02
N ARG A 363 -4.03 4.13 -22.95
CA ARG A 363 -4.31 5.56 -22.93
C ARG A 363 -4.02 6.24 -21.60
N TRP A 364 -3.40 7.42 -21.66
CA TRP A 364 -3.26 8.32 -20.51
C TRP A 364 -4.58 9.04 -20.21
N LEU A 365 -4.95 9.03 -18.94
CA LEU A 365 -6.18 9.61 -18.41
C LEU A 365 -5.84 10.76 -17.45
N PRO A 366 -6.61 11.87 -17.48
CA PRO A 366 -6.41 13.03 -16.59
C PRO A 366 -7.01 12.79 -15.19
N THR A 367 -6.81 11.60 -14.65
CA THR A 367 -7.30 11.19 -13.34
C THR A 367 -6.39 10.12 -12.75
N ARG A 368 -6.49 9.91 -11.43
CA ARG A 368 -5.77 8.84 -10.74
C ARG A 368 -6.41 7.47 -11.00
N LEU A 369 -5.59 6.42 -10.91
CA LEU A 369 -6.03 5.05 -11.18
C LEU A 369 -7.20 4.60 -10.30
N SER A 370 -7.26 5.07 -9.04
CA SER A 370 -8.37 4.74 -8.14
C SER A 370 -9.72 5.25 -8.63
N LEU A 371 -9.76 6.22 -9.55
CA LEU A 371 -10.98 6.81 -10.10
C LEU A 371 -11.30 6.32 -11.52
N VAL A 372 -10.57 5.33 -12.02
CA VAL A 372 -10.87 4.65 -13.27
C VAL A 372 -11.80 3.48 -12.98
N ALA A 373 -12.82 3.29 -13.81
CA ALA A 373 -13.72 2.15 -13.71
C ALA A 373 -12.91 0.85 -13.80
N PRO A 374 -13.33 -0.24 -13.12
CA PRO A 374 -12.59 -1.50 -13.15
C PRO A 374 -12.37 -2.11 -14.55
N ASP A 375 -13.18 -1.70 -15.54
CA ASP A 375 -13.09 -2.12 -16.94
C ASP A 375 -12.34 -1.13 -17.84
N GLY A 376 -11.84 -0.02 -17.29
CA GLY A 376 -11.16 1.05 -18.02
C GLY A 376 -12.05 1.87 -18.96
N SER A 377 -13.36 1.61 -19.00
CA SER A 377 -14.27 2.23 -19.98
C SER A 377 -14.58 3.69 -19.66
N SER A 378 -14.54 4.05 -18.38
CA SER A 378 -14.85 5.38 -17.90
C SER A 378 -13.99 5.75 -16.69
N TYR A 379 -13.94 7.02 -16.36
CA TYR A 379 -13.36 7.49 -15.11
C TYR A 379 -14.16 8.63 -14.51
N ALA A 380 -13.94 8.89 -13.23
CA ALA A 380 -14.58 9.97 -12.50
C ALA A 380 -13.59 11.08 -12.14
N TYR A 381 -14.09 12.31 -12.09
CA TYR A 381 -13.41 13.44 -11.48
C TYR A 381 -14.45 14.41 -10.92
N SER A 382 -14.04 15.34 -10.06
CA SER A 382 -14.91 16.37 -9.51
C SER A 382 -14.43 17.76 -9.86
N GLU A 383 -15.36 18.67 -10.08
CA GLU A 383 -15.10 20.10 -10.16
C GLU A 383 -16.20 20.87 -9.41
N SER A 384 -16.18 22.22 -9.48
CA SER A 384 -17.16 23.07 -8.80
C SER A 384 -18.61 22.80 -9.23
N SER A 385 -18.82 22.27 -10.43
CA SER A 385 -20.14 21.95 -10.97
C SER A 385 -20.69 20.60 -10.48
N GLY A 386 -19.87 19.76 -9.84
CA GLY A 386 -20.25 18.46 -9.29
C GLY A 386 -19.32 17.32 -9.68
N LEU A 387 -19.84 16.08 -9.64
CA LEU A 387 -19.11 14.87 -9.96
C LEU A 387 -19.35 14.50 -11.44
N HIS A 388 -18.27 14.31 -12.18
CA HIS A 388 -18.29 13.96 -13.59
C HIS A 388 -17.89 12.51 -13.81
N VAL A 389 -18.44 11.91 -14.86
CA VAL A 389 -17.98 10.63 -15.42
C VAL A 389 -17.69 10.83 -16.89
N VAL A 390 -16.49 10.45 -17.31
CA VAL A 390 -16.03 10.57 -18.69
C VAL A 390 -15.90 9.19 -19.30
N ASP A 391 -16.48 8.99 -20.48
CA ASP A 391 -16.22 7.81 -21.30
C ASP A 391 -14.87 7.94 -22.01
N VAL A 392 -13.97 6.97 -21.79
CA VAL A 392 -12.58 7.04 -22.25
C VAL A 392 -12.46 7.03 -23.77
N ARG A 393 -13.40 6.37 -24.47
CA ARG A 393 -13.32 6.18 -25.93
C ARG A 393 -13.88 7.38 -26.70
N SER A 394 -15.02 7.88 -26.25
CA SER A 394 -15.76 8.96 -26.92
C SER A 394 -15.43 10.35 -26.40
N ALA A 395 -14.74 10.43 -25.25
CA ALA A 395 -14.58 11.66 -24.48
C ALA A 395 -15.91 12.32 -24.05
N ALA A 396 -17.01 11.54 -24.05
CA ALA A 396 -18.28 12.02 -23.56
C ALA A 396 -18.18 12.27 -22.05
N ASP A 397 -18.25 13.54 -21.67
CA ASP A 397 -18.15 14.02 -20.31
C ASP A 397 -19.55 14.36 -19.79
N ARG A 398 -19.98 13.68 -18.73
CA ARG A 398 -21.29 13.87 -18.12
C ARG A 398 -21.19 14.26 -16.65
N LEU A 399 -21.82 15.37 -16.31
CA LEU A 399 -22.13 15.73 -14.94
C LEU A 399 -23.21 14.77 -14.38
N LEU A 400 -22.93 14.13 -13.24
CA LEU A 400 -23.86 13.20 -12.62
C LEU A 400 -25.04 13.95 -11.98
N PRO A 401 -26.29 13.55 -12.26
CA PRO A 401 -27.47 14.17 -11.66
C PRO A 401 -27.41 14.17 -10.14
N GLY A 402 -27.85 15.27 -9.51
CA GLY A 402 -27.89 15.39 -8.05
C GLY A 402 -26.53 15.65 -7.37
N THR A 403 -25.44 15.71 -8.13
CA THR A 403 -24.10 16.05 -7.60
C THR A 403 -23.74 17.51 -7.81
N ASN A 404 -24.51 18.25 -8.62
CA ASN A 404 -24.36 19.69 -8.77
C ASN A 404 -24.88 20.42 -7.53
N SER A 405 -23.98 21.03 -6.76
CA SER A 405 -24.33 21.75 -5.55
C SER A 405 -23.37 22.90 -5.28
N THR A 406 -23.91 24.06 -4.93
CA THR A 406 -23.16 25.20 -4.41
C THR A 406 -22.97 25.14 -2.89
N GLN A 407 -23.49 24.10 -2.24
CA GLN A 407 -23.41 23.93 -0.78
C GLN A 407 -22.55 22.73 -0.38
N ARG A 408 -22.28 21.83 -1.33
CA ARG A 408 -21.66 20.53 -1.08
C ARG A 408 -20.63 20.23 -2.15
N SER A 409 -19.46 19.77 -1.70
CA SER A 409 -18.41 19.28 -2.57
C SER A 409 -18.34 17.76 -2.47
N PHE A 410 -18.14 17.13 -3.63
CA PHE A 410 -17.96 15.69 -3.75
C PHE A 410 -16.49 15.42 -4.06
N TYR A 411 -15.80 14.76 -3.15
CA TYR A 411 -14.40 14.37 -3.31
C TYR A 411 -14.35 12.87 -3.64
N PRO A 412 -14.22 12.48 -4.92
CA PRO A 412 -14.22 11.08 -5.30
C PRO A 412 -12.97 10.40 -4.79
N VAL A 413 -13.12 9.22 -4.17
CA VAL A 413 -12.04 8.46 -3.53
C VAL A 413 -11.68 7.22 -4.36
N ALA A 414 -12.71 6.49 -4.81
CA ALA A 414 -12.55 5.28 -5.58
C ALA A 414 -13.72 5.03 -6.54
N TYR A 415 -13.45 4.44 -7.70
CA TYR A 415 -14.45 3.93 -8.64
C TYR A 415 -14.37 2.40 -8.65
N THR A 416 -15.42 1.76 -8.16
CA THR A 416 -15.52 0.30 -8.04
C THR A 416 -16.68 -0.24 -8.86
N ALA A 417 -16.80 -1.58 -8.95
CA ALA A 417 -17.98 -2.22 -9.54
C ALA A 417 -19.30 -1.86 -8.84
N SER A 418 -19.25 -1.42 -7.58
CA SER A 418 -20.43 -0.99 -6.82
C SER A 418 -20.80 0.49 -7.00
N GLY A 419 -19.95 1.27 -7.68
CA GLY A 419 -20.11 2.69 -7.93
C GLY A 419 -18.92 3.53 -7.48
N ILE A 420 -19.12 4.86 -7.51
CA ILE A 420 -18.10 5.85 -7.18
C ILE A 420 -18.25 6.23 -5.71
N TYR A 421 -17.24 5.92 -4.90
CA TYR A 421 -17.17 6.33 -3.52
C TYR A 421 -16.70 7.78 -3.43
N VAL A 422 -17.45 8.60 -2.70
CA VAL A 422 -17.20 10.02 -2.54
C VAL A 422 -17.28 10.42 -1.08
N LEU A 423 -16.37 11.31 -0.67
CA LEU A 423 -16.54 12.08 0.56
C LEU A 423 -17.35 13.33 0.22
N GLU A 424 -18.47 13.51 0.90
CA GLU A 424 -19.32 14.70 0.80
C GLU A 424 -19.10 15.58 2.02
N GLY A 425 -18.84 16.87 1.78
CA GLY A 425 -18.70 17.89 2.81
C GLY A 425 -19.04 19.27 2.30
N PRO A 426 -19.07 20.29 3.18
CA PRO A 426 -19.24 21.68 2.76
C PRO A 426 -18.06 22.10 1.87
N GLU A 427 -18.31 23.06 0.98
CA GLU A 427 -17.28 23.67 0.15
C GLU A 427 -16.13 24.19 1.02
N GLN A 428 -14.91 23.72 0.76
CA GLN A 428 -13.76 23.89 1.64
C GLN A 428 -13.24 25.33 1.56
N THR A 429 -13.88 26.23 2.32
CA THR A 429 -13.50 27.66 2.45
C THR A 429 -12.78 27.96 3.77
N SER A 430 -12.63 26.98 4.66
CA SER A 430 -12.10 27.17 6.01
C SER A 430 -11.05 26.11 6.38
N PRO A 431 -9.96 26.47 7.09
CA PRO A 431 -8.93 25.55 7.57
C PRO A 431 -9.38 24.66 8.75
N THR A 432 -10.66 24.69 9.13
CA THR A 432 -11.21 23.85 10.20
C THR A 432 -11.55 22.44 9.72
N PRO A 433 -11.35 21.39 10.53
CA PRO A 433 -11.75 20.03 10.18
C PRO A 433 -13.23 19.97 9.82
N VAL A 434 -13.53 19.68 8.56
CA VAL A 434 -14.89 19.61 8.05
C VAL A 434 -15.45 18.21 8.20
N ALA A 435 -16.70 18.18 8.62
CA ALA A 435 -17.51 16.98 8.74
C ALA A 435 -17.73 16.34 7.36
N LEU A 436 -16.95 15.30 7.00
CA LEU A 436 -17.19 14.55 5.77
C LEU A 436 -18.04 13.31 6.04
N THR A 437 -18.91 12.99 5.08
CA THR A 437 -19.73 11.78 5.05
C THR A 437 -19.39 10.95 3.83
N LEU A 438 -19.35 9.63 3.96
CA LEU A 438 -19.02 8.74 2.84
C LEU A 438 -20.30 8.28 2.13
N TRP A 439 -20.30 8.40 0.81
CA TRP A 439 -21.38 7.98 -0.07
C TRP A 439 -20.85 7.08 -1.17
N VAL A 440 -21.73 6.23 -1.70
CA VAL A 440 -21.53 5.57 -2.99
C VAL A 440 -22.53 6.15 -3.97
N VAL A 441 -22.03 6.59 -5.12
CA VAL A 441 -22.80 7.20 -6.19
C VAL A 441 -22.85 6.22 -7.36
N ASP A 442 -24.05 5.93 -7.84
CA ASP A 442 -24.24 5.15 -9.05
C ASP A 442 -23.74 5.98 -10.25
N PRO A 443 -22.76 5.48 -11.02
CA PRO A 443 -22.11 6.24 -12.07
C PRO A 443 -23.02 6.50 -13.26
N ASN A 444 -24.18 5.83 -13.36
CA ASN A 444 -25.08 5.96 -14.49
C ASN A 444 -26.25 6.92 -14.22
N SER A 445 -26.81 6.84 -13.03
CA SER A 445 -28.01 7.57 -12.60
C SER A 445 -27.69 8.75 -11.69
N GLY A 446 -26.50 8.79 -11.08
CA GLY A 446 -26.16 9.74 -10.02
C GLY A 446 -26.85 9.43 -8.68
N HIS A 447 -27.55 8.29 -8.55
CA HIS A 447 -28.24 7.92 -7.32
C HIS A 447 -27.23 7.70 -6.18
N GLN A 448 -27.47 8.36 -5.05
CA GLN A 448 -26.52 8.42 -3.93
C GLN A 448 -27.04 7.57 -2.78
N LYS A 449 -26.18 6.68 -2.27
CA LYS A 449 -26.44 5.88 -1.08
C LYS A 449 -25.41 6.22 -0.02
N GLN A 450 -25.88 6.71 1.12
CA GLN A 450 -25.02 6.99 2.25
C GLN A 450 -24.41 5.69 2.77
N VAL A 451 -23.09 5.66 2.84
CA VAL A 451 -22.33 4.54 3.41
C VAL A 451 -22.13 4.82 4.90
N SER A 452 -21.73 6.03 5.29
CA SER A 452 -21.52 6.40 6.70
C SER A 452 -22.44 7.53 7.19
N SER A 453 -23.04 7.34 8.36
CA SER A 453 -23.87 8.37 9.03
C SER A 453 -23.08 9.27 9.98
N THR A 454 -21.76 9.04 10.12
CA THR A 454 -20.90 9.80 11.05
C THR A 454 -20.22 10.94 10.32
N ALA A 455 -20.65 12.16 10.62
CA ALA A 455 -20.20 13.41 10.00
C ALA A 455 -18.82 13.87 10.50
N THR A 456 -17.86 12.97 10.70
CA THR A 456 -16.51 13.37 11.15
C THR A 456 -15.41 12.61 10.41
N THR A 457 -15.67 12.17 9.17
CA THR A 457 -14.67 11.43 8.39
C THR A 457 -13.52 12.37 7.98
N ALA A 458 -12.26 12.03 8.27
CA ALA A 458 -11.08 12.78 7.82
C ALA A 458 -10.47 12.20 6.54
N SER A 459 -10.56 10.88 6.37
CA SER A 459 -10.10 10.18 5.16
C SER A 459 -10.88 8.86 4.98
N ALA A 460 -10.90 8.38 3.74
CA ALA A 460 -11.43 7.07 3.39
C ALA A 460 -10.49 6.33 2.45
N ILE A 461 -10.40 5.01 2.62
CA ILE A 461 -9.73 4.09 1.70
C ILE A 461 -10.77 3.05 1.29
N VAL A 462 -10.85 2.76 -0.01
CA VAL A 462 -11.76 1.74 -0.54
C VAL A 462 -10.92 0.68 -1.24
N ALA A 463 -10.97 -0.54 -0.71
CA ALA A 463 -10.21 -1.67 -1.23
C ALA A 463 -10.88 -2.99 -0.80
N GLY A 464 -10.68 -4.06 -1.56
CA GLY A 464 -11.15 -5.41 -1.19
C GLY A 464 -12.67 -5.51 -0.96
N GLY A 465 -13.47 -4.68 -1.63
CA GLY A 465 -14.93 -4.64 -1.46
C GLY A 465 -15.43 -3.96 -0.18
N ALA A 466 -14.55 -3.31 0.59
CA ALA A 466 -14.87 -2.58 1.81
C ALA A 466 -14.41 -1.11 1.74
N ALA A 467 -15.03 -0.27 2.57
CA ALA A 467 -14.60 1.11 2.79
C ALA A 467 -14.17 1.30 4.24
N TRP A 468 -12.95 1.80 4.41
CA TRP A 468 -12.31 2.11 5.68
C TRP A 468 -12.33 3.62 5.88
N MET A 469 -12.72 4.08 7.06
CA MET A 469 -12.79 5.52 7.36
C MET A 469 -12.13 5.85 8.68
N THR A 470 -11.44 6.99 8.70
CA THR A 470 -10.97 7.63 9.93
C THR A 470 -11.98 8.68 10.36
N THR A 471 -12.40 8.69 11.62
CA THR A 471 -13.22 9.76 12.20
C THR A 471 -12.43 10.58 13.21
N LEU A 472 -12.65 11.90 13.17
CA LEU A 472 -12.17 12.82 14.20
C LEU A 472 -13.17 12.87 15.35
N ASN A 473 -12.68 12.83 16.58
CA ASN A 473 -13.53 12.92 17.78
C ASN A 473 -13.58 14.38 18.28
N PRO A 474 -14.68 15.12 18.07
CA PRO A 474 -14.76 16.54 18.45
C PRO A 474 -14.76 16.78 19.97
N SER A 475 -14.89 15.73 20.80
CA SER A 475 -14.79 15.85 22.26
C SER A 475 -13.35 15.84 22.79
N GLN A 476 -12.35 15.61 21.94
CA GLN A 476 -10.94 15.75 22.32
C GLN A 476 -10.46 17.15 21.96
N ARG A 477 -10.38 18.04 22.96
CA ARG A 477 -9.65 19.30 22.81
C ARG A 477 -8.17 18.96 22.61
N SER A 478 -7.58 19.47 21.54
CA SER A 478 -6.14 19.47 21.32
C SER A 478 -5.45 20.14 22.51
N ALA A 479 -4.60 19.39 23.22
CA ALA A 479 -3.58 19.99 24.05
C ALA A 479 -2.50 20.51 23.09
N ALA A 480 -2.70 21.71 22.56
CA ALA A 480 -1.66 22.44 21.86
C ALA A 480 -0.56 22.81 22.88
N SER A 481 0.37 21.89 23.10
CA SER A 481 1.77 22.10 23.48
C SER A 481 2.40 20.75 23.88
N ARG A 482 3.46 20.36 23.15
CA ARG A 482 4.31 19.16 23.30
C ARG A 482 3.84 17.88 22.59
N GLY A 483 4.14 17.82 21.29
CA GLY A 483 4.69 16.66 20.59
C GLY A 483 4.09 15.26 20.81
N SER A 484 2.80 15.05 20.48
CA SER A 484 2.22 13.71 20.32
C SER A 484 1.27 13.69 19.12
N PRO A 485 1.27 12.66 18.25
CA PRO A 485 0.39 12.60 17.09
C PRO A 485 -1.08 12.34 17.48
N ASP A 486 -1.99 12.93 16.71
CA ASP A 486 -3.44 12.93 16.94
C ASP A 486 -4.04 11.52 17.05
N ARG A 487 -4.92 11.31 18.04
CA ARG A 487 -5.65 10.05 18.24
C ARG A 487 -6.99 10.06 17.49
N GLY A 488 -6.98 9.63 16.23
CA GLY A 488 -8.18 9.33 15.44
C GLY A 488 -8.93 8.08 15.93
N SER A 489 -10.22 7.96 15.60
CA SER A 489 -11.01 6.73 15.82
C SER A 489 -11.34 6.12 14.45
N GLN A 490 -11.06 4.84 14.18
CA GLN A 490 -11.34 4.21 12.89
C GLN A 490 -12.64 3.39 12.92
N HIS A 491 -13.40 3.39 11.83
CA HIS A 491 -14.63 2.62 11.68
C HIS A 491 -14.65 1.83 10.36
N VAL A 492 -15.19 0.61 10.41
CA VAL A 492 -15.44 -0.24 9.24
C VAL A 492 -16.91 -0.15 8.85
N VAL A 493 -17.19 0.07 7.57
CA VAL A 493 -18.56 0.04 7.03
C VAL A 493 -18.66 -0.95 5.88
N LEU A 494 -19.55 -1.92 6.04
CA LEU A 494 -19.85 -2.94 5.02
C LEU A 494 -20.86 -2.40 3.99
N PRO A 495 -20.91 -2.96 2.76
CA PRO A 495 -21.87 -2.57 1.70
C PRO A 495 -23.36 -2.60 2.10
N SER A 496 -23.67 -3.31 3.19
CA SER A 496 -24.98 -3.41 3.82
C SER A 496 -25.38 -2.19 4.67
N GLY A 497 -24.52 -1.17 4.84
CA GLY A 497 -24.80 0.04 5.63
C GLY A 497 -24.70 -0.16 7.15
N ARG A 498 -24.11 -1.28 7.61
CA ARG A 498 -23.92 -1.52 9.05
C ARG A 498 -22.65 -0.82 9.56
N ILE A 499 -22.83 0.04 10.56
CA ILE A 499 -21.75 0.77 11.26
C ILE A 499 -21.48 0.06 12.59
N CYS A 500 -20.25 -0.38 12.84
CA CYS A 500 -19.81 -0.90 14.14
C CYS A 500 -18.99 0.16 14.88
N GLY A 501 -19.53 0.72 15.98
CA GLY A 501 -18.85 1.70 16.82
C GLY A 501 -18.35 1.11 18.15
N THR A 502 -17.26 1.67 18.68
CA THR A 502 -16.75 1.39 20.04
C THR A 502 -17.45 2.32 21.06
N ARG A 503 -18.06 1.77 22.11
CA ARG A 503 -18.63 2.56 23.24
C ARG A 503 -17.82 2.27 24.52
N ARG A 504 -17.50 3.32 25.28
CA ARG A 504 -16.70 3.25 26.52
C ARG A 504 -17.35 2.35 27.58
N LEU A 505 -16.51 1.54 28.22
CA LEU A 505 -16.77 0.87 29.49
C LEU A 505 -17.00 1.91 30.60
N ARG A 506 -18.24 1.98 31.11
CA ARG A 506 -18.51 2.28 32.53
C ARG A 506 -19.47 1.22 33.07
N GLN A 507 -19.20 0.80 34.31
CA GLN A 507 -19.73 -0.38 34.98
C GLN A 507 -21.27 -0.49 34.98
N ARG A 508 -21.73 -1.75 34.79
CA ARG A 508 -23.03 -2.38 35.12
C ARG A 508 -24.34 -1.66 34.75
N ARG A 509 -24.99 -2.13 33.68
CA ARG A 509 -26.27 -2.90 33.65
C ARG A 509 -26.74 -3.12 32.20
N THR A 510 -27.44 -4.22 31.99
CA THR A 510 -27.98 -4.81 30.75
C THR A 510 -28.75 -3.85 29.81
N SER A 511 -28.54 -3.93 28.48
CA SER A 511 -29.58 -4.12 27.41
C SER A 511 -29.19 -3.65 25.98
N GLY A 512 -29.45 -4.52 24.99
CA GLY A 512 -30.14 -4.29 23.70
C GLY A 512 -29.55 -3.43 22.56
N CYS A 513 -29.30 -4.05 21.39
CA CYS A 513 -29.33 -3.35 20.08
C CYS A 513 -30.80 -3.06 19.67
N ARG A 514 -31.09 -1.85 19.18
CA ARG A 514 -32.38 -1.53 18.53
C ARG A 514 -32.20 -1.39 17.02
N SER A 515 -33.11 -1.98 16.26
CA SER A 515 -33.33 -1.72 14.84
C SER A 515 -34.00 -0.36 14.64
N ARG A 516 -33.60 0.35 13.58
CA ARG A 516 -34.52 1.18 12.81
C ARG A 516 -34.48 0.70 11.37
#